data_AF-A0A9P8FAE1-F1
#
_entry.id   AF-A0A9P8FAE1-F1
#
_cell.length_a   1.000
_cell.length_b   1.000
_cell.length_c   1.000
_cell.angle_alpha   90.00
_cell.angle_beta   90.00
_cell.angle_gamma   90.00
#
_symmetry.space_group_name_H-M   'P 1'
#
loop_
_entity.id
_entity.type
_entity.pdbx_description
1 polymer ?
#
loop_
_entity_poly.entity_id
_entity_poly.type
_entity_poly.pdbx_seq_one_letter_code
_entity_poly.pdbx_strand_id
1 'polypeptide(L)'
;MSFKFAYFCDYLERCEEITCHDPPLPPAELKSRLYRQHANWFSSHHKAIDALDELGTTALLSSFLPRRRKDRIYGLQSASLLKLLGRCLGLSASARQELASFQTPNNGDLGDCLQRLLMVRGPPALPFVTLQDADDVLHALAAGNRFSARSVRQSFLSSASIDSSLSDVFMRLHPVEAKWLVRLILKDFAPVSLNERSILASVHFLLPDLIGMQDSFENACAALKTTFADYPSRPDPQSRNILRQTALPSFRPTPGVKVSRPEYTKASGWWKGNMMENIVRYMLILPEVMIG
;
A
#
# COMPACT_ATOMS: atom_id res chain seq x y z
N MET A 1 14.28 -14.15 -0.34
CA MET A 1 14.34 -13.42 0.95
C MET A 1 12.93 -12.92 1.23
N SER A 2 12.32 -13.29 2.35
CA SER A 2 10.97 -12.81 2.71
C SER A 2 11.05 -11.38 3.27
N PHE A 3 10.32 -10.45 2.68
CA PHE A 3 10.20 -9.09 3.21
C PHE A 3 9.44 -9.12 4.54
N LYS A 4 10.02 -8.57 5.60
CA LYS A 4 9.42 -8.60 6.95
C LYS A 4 8.29 -7.60 7.05
N PHE A 5 7.19 -7.97 7.70
CA PHE A 5 6.10 -7.03 7.97
C PHE A 5 6.56 -5.88 8.88
N ALA A 6 7.47 -6.18 9.83
CA ALA A 6 8.17 -5.21 10.66
C ALA A 6 8.70 -3.99 9.88
N TYR A 7 9.30 -4.19 8.70
CA TYR A 7 9.88 -3.07 7.93
C TYR A 7 8.82 -2.07 7.47
N PHE A 8 7.64 -2.56 7.10
CA PHE A 8 6.50 -1.72 6.74
C PHE A 8 5.93 -1.01 7.96
N CYS A 9 5.76 -1.72 9.08
CA CYS A 9 5.30 -1.13 10.34
C CYS A 9 6.25 -0.05 10.85
N ASP A 10 7.56 -0.29 10.79
CA ASP A 10 8.62 0.65 11.16
C ASP A 10 8.64 1.92 10.30
N TYR A 11 8.17 1.86 9.05
CA TYR A 11 7.97 3.04 8.23
C TYR A 11 6.82 3.88 8.79
N LEU A 12 5.68 3.23 9.04
CA LEU A 12 4.47 3.90 9.49
C LEU A 12 4.61 4.45 10.91
N GLU A 13 5.24 3.71 11.82
CA GLU A 13 5.52 4.14 13.19
C GLU A 13 6.31 5.45 13.20
N ARG A 14 7.42 5.52 12.46
CA ARG A 14 8.22 6.75 12.36
C ARG A 14 7.46 7.90 11.71
N CYS A 15 6.60 7.63 10.73
CA CYS A 15 5.73 8.66 10.15
C CYS A 15 4.72 9.19 11.16
N GLU A 16 4.15 8.31 12.00
CA GLU A 16 3.23 8.69 13.07
C GLU A 16 3.95 9.50 14.15
N GLU A 17 5.11 9.06 14.65
CA GLU A 17 5.94 9.79 15.62
C GLU A 17 6.24 11.23 15.15
N ILE A 18 6.57 11.40 13.87
CA ILE A 18 6.82 12.72 13.27
C ILE A 18 5.53 13.56 13.21
N THR A 19 4.39 12.93 12.89
CA THR A 19 3.10 13.61 12.71
C THR A 19 2.46 14.00 14.04
N CYS A 20 2.59 13.14 15.05
CA CYS A 20 2.04 13.29 16.40
C CYS A 20 3.01 13.95 17.38
N HIS A 21 4.15 14.46 16.89
CA HIS A 21 5.14 15.11 17.73
C HIS A 21 4.50 16.22 18.59
N ASP A 22 4.80 16.21 19.88
CA ASP A 22 4.33 17.19 20.85
C ASP A 22 5.54 17.93 21.46
N PRO A 23 5.64 19.27 21.33
CA PRO A 23 4.69 20.20 20.70
C PRO A 23 4.59 20.00 19.17
N PRO A 24 3.44 20.33 18.54
CA PRO A 24 3.27 20.20 17.09
C PRO A 24 4.36 20.91 16.29
N LEU A 25 4.92 20.21 15.30
CA LEU A 25 5.95 20.77 14.43
C LEU A 25 5.37 21.83 13.48
N PRO A 26 6.15 22.87 13.12
CA PRO A 26 5.78 23.79 12.05
C PRO A 26 5.53 23.04 10.73
N PRO A 27 4.54 23.43 9.90
CA PRO A 27 4.17 22.67 8.69
C PRO A 27 5.33 22.41 7.71
N ALA A 28 6.23 23.37 7.52
CA ALA A 28 7.39 23.22 6.65
C ALA A 28 8.39 22.17 7.18
N GLU A 29 8.59 22.15 8.51
CA GLU A 29 9.46 21.18 9.16
C GLU A 29 8.86 19.78 9.13
N LEU A 30 7.56 19.65 9.44
CA LEU A 30 6.82 18.39 9.34
C LEU A 30 6.98 17.76 7.95
N LYS A 31 6.73 18.55 6.88
CA LYS A 31 6.88 18.09 5.49
C LYS A 31 8.32 17.65 5.19
N SER A 32 9.32 18.41 5.66
CA SER A 32 10.73 18.08 5.47
C SER A 32 11.14 16.78 6.19
N ARG A 33 10.69 16.58 7.43
CA ARG A 33 10.95 15.36 8.20
C ARG A 33 10.30 14.14 7.57
N LEU A 34 9.03 14.23 7.17
CA LEU A 34 8.33 13.15 6.47
C LEU A 34 8.98 12.80 5.12
N TYR A 35 9.40 13.81 4.35
CA TYR A 35 10.13 13.59 3.11
C TYR A 35 11.45 12.83 3.34
N ARG A 36 12.24 13.27 4.32
CA ARG A 36 13.50 12.59 4.69
C ARG A 36 13.26 11.17 5.18
N GLN A 37 12.26 10.96 6.03
CA GLN A 37 11.89 9.63 6.52
C GLN A 37 11.51 8.71 5.35
N HIS A 38 10.71 9.20 4.40
CA HIS A 38 10.35 8.45 3.20
C HIS A 38 11.58 8.09 2.35
N ALA A 39 12.40 9.09 1.99
CA ALA A 39 13.58 8.89 1.17
C ALA A 39 14.59 7.93 1.81
N ASN A 40 14.85 8.10 3.11
CA ASN A 40 15.78 7.25 3.86
C ASN A 40 15.28 5.81 3.94
N TRP A 41 14.01 5.59 4.26
CA TRP A 41 13.48 4.24 4.39
C TRP A 41 13.53 3.48 3.06
N PHE A 42 13.10 4.09 1.95
CA PHE A 42 13.14 3.44 0.63
C PHE A 42 14.57 3.22 0.16
N SER A 43 15.49 4.13 0.47
CA SER A 43 16.93 3.94 0.21
C SER A 43 17.48 2.76 1.01
N SER A 44 17.16 2.62 2.30
CA SER A 44 17.66 1.52 3.13
C SER A 44 17.10 0.15 2.75
N HIS A 45 15.86 0.08 2.23
CA HIS A 45 15.19 -1.18 1.90
C HIS A 45 15.19 -1.50 0.40
N HIS A 46 15.86 -0.69 -0.43
CA HIS A 46 15.81 -0.80 -1.89
C HIS A 46 16.14 -2.22 -2.41
N LYS A 47 17.22 -2.83 -1.91
CA LYS A 47 17.64 -4.19 -2.31
C LYS A 47 16.59 -5.25 -1.97
N ALA A 48 15.95 -5.12 -0.80
CA ALA A 48 14.92 -6.05 -0.37
C ALA A 48 13.65 -5.90 -1.23
N ILE A 49 13.30 -4.66 -1.58
CA ILE A 49 12.18 -4.35 -2.48
C ILE A 49 12.45 -4.87 -3.89
N ASP A 50 13.64 -4.62 -4.44
CA ASP A 50 14.00 -5.05 -5.81
C ASP A 50 14.08 -6.58 -5.93
N ALA A 51 14.37 -7.27 -4.82
CA ALA A 51 14.38 -8.73 -4.73
C ALA A 51 12.98 -9.37 -4.59
N LEU A 52 11.92 -8.58 -4.44
CA LEU A 52 10.55 -9.10 -4.41
C LEU A 52 10.15 -9.66 -5.77
N ASP A 53 9.37 -10.73 -5.75
CA ASP A 53 8.66 -11.22 -6.93
C ASP A 53 7.39 -10.40 -7.19
N GLU A 54 6.60 -10.80 -8.19
CA GLU A 54 5.34 -10.13 -8.54
C GLU A 54 4.36 -10.09 -7.37
N LEU A 55 4.21 -11.20 -6.64
CA LEU A 55 3.29 -11.33 -5.52
C LEU A 55 3.74 -10.45 -4.35
N GLY A 56 5.01 -10.51 -3.97
CA GLY A 56 5.57 -9.68 -2.90
C GLY A 56 5.53 -8.19 -3.23
N THR A 57 5.76 -7.81 -4.49
CA THR A 57 5.64 -6.40 -4.92
C THR A 57 4.18 -5.94 -4.84
N THR A 58 3.24 -6.78 -5.26
CA THR A 58 1.80 -6.54 -5.12
C THR A 58 1.37 -6.41 -3.66
N ALA A 59 1.86 -7.28 -2.77
CA ALA A 59 1.60 -7.22 -1.34
C ALA A 59 2.13 -5.92 -0.71
N LEU A 60 3.32 -5.48 -1.11
CA LEU A 60 3.91 -4.20 -0.67
C LEU A 60 3.07 -3.00 -1.09
N LEU A 61 2.67 -2.93 -2.36
CA LEU A 61 1.82 -1.86 -2.88
C LEU A 61 0.43 -1.89 -2.23
N SER A 62 -0.15 -3.08 -2.04
CA SER A 62 -1.45 -3.26 -1.37
C SER A 62 -1.40 -2.83 0.09
N SER A 63 -0.26 -3.02 0.77
CA SER A 63 -0.05 -2.61 2.15
C SER A 63 0.10 -1.09 2.28
N PHE A 64 0.89 -0.45 1.42
CA PHE A 64 1.02 1.02 1.44
C PHE A 64 -0.23 1.75 0.95
N LEU A 65 -0.96 1.17 -0.01
CA LEU A 65 -2.09 1.82 -0.67
C LEU A 65 -3.35 0.95 -0.56
N PRO A 66 -3.82 0.63 0.66
CA PRO A 66 -4.92 -0.34 0.85
C PRO A 66 -6.25 0.13 0.25
N ARG A 67 -6.42 1.44 0.07
CA ARG A 67 -7.60 2.04 -0.56
C ARG A 67 -7.65 1.84 -2.08
N ARG A 68 -6.51 1.55 -2.74
CA ARG A 68 -6.47 1.16 -4.17
C ARG A 68 -7.03 -0.24 -4.39
N ARG A 69 -6.93 -1.13 -3.38
CA ARG A 69 -7.51 -2.49 -3.39
C ARG A 69 -9.02 -2.48 -3.20
N LYS A 70 -9.76 -1.92 -4.14
CA LYS A 70 -11.24 -1.89 -4.11
C LYS A 70 -11.85 -3.28 -4.32
N ASP A 71 -11.09 -4.17 -4.94
CA ASP A 71 -11.41 -5.58 -5.15
C ASP A 71 -11.48 -6.39 -3.84
N ARG A 72 -10.70 -5.98 -2.82
CA ARG A 72 -10.65 -6.62 -1.50
C ARG A 72 -11.50 -5.83 -0.49
N ILE A 73 -12.71 -6.30 -0.20
CA ILE A 73 -13.59 -5.71 0.82
C ILE A 73 -13.60 -6.63 2.04
N TYR A 74 -13.19 -6.13 3.21
CA TYR A 74 -13.18 -6.97 4.43
C TYR A 74 -14.52 -6.93 5.16
N GLY A 75 -15.29 -5.84 5.03
CA GLY A 75 -16.59 -5.67 5.71
C GLY A 75 -16.48 -5.55 7.23
N LEU A 76 -15.30 -5.12 7.72
CA LEU A 76 -15.01 -4.93 9.12
C LEU A 76 -14.96 -3.44 9.45
N GLN A 77 -15.56 -3.09 10.59
CA GLN A 77 -15.45 -1.82 11.29
C GLN A 77 -14.83 -2.07 12.67
N SER A 78 -14.40 -1.02 13.38
CA SER A 78 -13.69 -1.16 14.67
C SER A 78 -14.43 -2.06 15.69
N ALA A 79 -15.75 -1.93 15.81
CA ALA A 79 -16.55 -2.75 16.73
C ALA A 79 -16.61 -4.25 16.33
N SER A 80 -16.74 -4.55 15.04
CA SER A 80 -16.71 -5.94 14.55
C SER A 80 -15.31 -6.54 14.58
N LEU A 81 -14.28 -5.71 14.32
CA LEU A 81 -12.89 -6.12 14.37
C LEU A 81 -12.46 -6.43 15.82
N LEU A 82 -12.91 -5.64 16.81
CA LEU A 82 -12.71 -5.98 18.22
C LEU A 82 -13.25 -7.38 18.57
N LYS A 83 -14.46 -7.72 18.09
CA LYS A 83 -15.04 -9.04 18.32
C LYS A 83 -14.20 -10.15 17.69
N LEU A 84 -13.72 -9.93 16.46
CA LEU A 84 -12.85 -10.87 15.76
C LEU A 84 -11.52 -11.06 16.49
N LEU A 85 -10.84 -9.96 16.86
CA LEU A 85 -9.60 -9.98 17.65
C LEU A 85 -9.79 -10.71 18.98
N GLY A 86 -10.91 -10.45 19.68
CA GLY A 86 -11.24 -11.12 20.93
C GLY A 86 -11.32 -12.65 20.79
N ARG A 87 -11.81 -13.16 19.66
CA ARG A 87 -11.81 -14.60 19.35
C ARG A 87 -10.43 -15.09 18.96
N CYS A 88 -9.76 -14.42 18.01
CA CYS A 88 -8.47 -14.83 17.47
C CYS A 88 -7.35 -14.87 18.54
N LEU A 89 -7.39 -13.97 19.51
CA LEU A 89 -6.41 -13.86 20.59
C LEU A 89 -6.86 -14.53 21.89
N GLY A 90 -8.06 -15.15 21.94
CA GLY A 90 -8.59 -15.78 23.15
C GLY A 90 -8.76 -14.81 24.33
N LEU A 91 -9.14 -13.55 24.08
CA LEU A 91 -9.16 -12.51 25.10
C LEU A 91 -10.25 -12.75 26.15
N SER A 92 -9.87 -12.63 27.42
CA SER A 92 -10.80 -12.62 28.56
C SER A 92 -11.81 -11.47 28.47
N ALA A 93 -12.86 -11.51 29.28
CA ALA A 93 -13.84 -10.41 29.33
C ALA A 93 -13.20 -9.07 29.72
N SER A 94 -12.26 -9.08 30.68
CA SER A 94 -11.53 -7.88 31.10
C SER A 94 -10.60 -7.35 30.01
N ALA A 95 -9.86 -8.23 29.32
CA ALA A 95 -9.00 -7.84 28.21
C ALA A 95 -9.81 -7.26 27.03
N ARG A 96 -11.01 -7.79 26.77
CA ARG A 96 -11.94 -7.23 25.78
C ARG A 96 -12.46 -5.86 26.17
N GLN A 97 -12.71 -5.60 27.45
CA GLN A 97 -13.08 -4.27 27.95
C GLN A 97 -11.93 -3.27 27.82
N GLU A 98 -10.71 -3.69 28.15
CA GLU A 98 -9.51 -2.87 27.95
C GLU A 98 -9.31 -2.53 26.47
N LEU A 99 -9.45 -3.51 25.57
CA LEU A 99 -9.40 -3.28 24.13
C LEU A 99 -10.52 -2.34 23.67
N ALA A 100 -11.72 -2.41 24.25
CA ALA A 100 -12.85 -1.53 23.94
C ALA A 100 -12.66 -0.08 24.39
N SER A 101 -11.61 0.22 25.15
CA SER A 101 -11.32 1.57 25.66
C SER A 101 -11.10 2.62 24.57
N PHE A 102 -10.88 2.21 23.31
CA PHE A 102 -10.83 3.11 22.14
C PHE A 102 -12.12 3.92 21.92
N GLN A 103 -13.24 3.48 22.50
CA GLN A 103 -14.52 4.18 22.45
C GLN A 103 -14.56 5.40 23.36
N THR A 104 -13.65 5.47 24.34
CA THR A 104 -13.50 6.60 25.24
C THR A 104 -12.58 7.64 24.60
N PRO A 105 -12.92 8.94 24.69
CA PRO A 105 -12.05 10.01 24.19
C PRO A 105 -10.62 9.93 24.76
N ASN A 106 -9.63 10.31 23.94
CA ASN A 106 -8.21 10.38 24.29
C ASN A 106 -7.49 9.04 24.57
N ASN A 107 -8.13 7.90 24.32
CA ASN A 107 -7.50 6.58 24.47
C ASN A 107 -6.85 6.04 23.18
N GLY A 108 -6.81 6.84 22.11
CA GLY A 108 -6.37 6.40 20.79
C GLY A 108 -7.41 5.53 20.08
N ASP A 109 -6.99 4.91 18.98
CA ASP A 109 -7.85 4.02 18.19
C ASP A 109 -7.77 2.56 18.64
N LEU A 110 -8.44 1.66 17.92
CA LEU A 110 -8.42 0.22 18.21
C LEU A 110 -7.00 -0.38 18.11
N GLY A 111 -6.18 0.11 17.18
CA GLY A 111 -4.80 -0.34 17.01
C GLY A 111 -3.94 0.09 18.20
N ASP A 112 -4.06 1.33 18.66
CA ASP A 112 -3.38 1.84 19.85
C ASP A 112 -3.76 1.03 21.10
N CYS A 113 -5.05 0.76 21.28
CA CYS A 113 -5.54 -0.06 22.39
C CYS A 113 -5.01 -1.50 22.34
N LEU A 114 -4.94 -2.09 21.14
CA LEU A 114 -4.38 -3.44 20.96
C LEU A 114 -2.88 -3.47 21.26
N GLN A 115 -2.11 -2.49 20.79
CA GLN A 115 -0.68 -2.39 21.09
C GLN A 115 -0.44 -2.33 22.60
N ARG A 116 -1.17 -1.46 23.32
CA ARG A 116 -1.04 -1.34 24.78
C ARG A 116 -1.34 -2.67 25.49
N LEU A 117 -2.40 -3.35 25.07
CA LEU A 117 -2.78 -4.66 25.64
C LEU A 117 -1.70 -5.71 25.38
N LEU A 118 -1.17 -5.79 24.16
CA LEU A 118 -0.17 -6.78 23.79
C LEU A 118 1.22 -6.48 24.37
N MET A 119 1.55 -5.23 24.68
CA MET A 119 2.80 -4.92 25.41
C MET A 119 2.84 -5.55 26.80
N VAL A 120 1.67 -5.70 27.44
CA VAL A 120 1.57 -6.26 28.81
C VAL A 120 1.35 -7.77 28.78
N ARG A 121 0.58 -8.28 27.80
CA ARG A 121 0.02 -9.64 27.82
C ARG A 121 0.22 -10.41 26.51
N GLY A 122 0.96 -9.83 25.56
CA GLY A 122 1.12 -10.39 24.23
C GLY A 122 1.96 -11.66 24.23
N PRO A 123 1.67 -12.59 23.31
CA PRO A 123 2.56 -13.73 23.07
C PRO A 123 3.92 -13.25 22.55
N PRO A 124 4.96 -14.10 22.63
CA PRO A 124 6.24 -13.78 22.01
C PRO A 124 6.08 -13.66 20.48
N ALA A 125 6.68 -12.63 19.90
CA ALA A 125 6.61 -12.34 18.46
C ALA A 125 7.52 -13.25 17.63
N LEU A 126 7.31 -14.57 17.71
CA LEU A 126 8.13 -15.58 17.04
C LEU A 126 7.28 -16.73 16.48
N PRO A 127 7.60 -17.22 15.25
CA PRO A 127 8.54 -16.64 14.29
C PRO A 127 8.03 -15.30 13.73
N PHE A 128 8.93 -14.48 13.18
CA PHE A 128 8.56 -13.18 12.62
C PHE A 128 7.51 -13.31 11.51
N VAL A 129 6.63 -12.33 11.40
CA VAL A 129 5.59 -12.27 10.37
C VAL A 129 6.16 -11.68 9.08
N THR A 130 5.94 -12.35 7.96
CA THR A 130 6.31 -11.82 6.65
C THR A 130 5.22 -10.88 6.11
N LEU A 131 5.60 -9.99 5.20
CA LEU A 131 4.61 -9.15 4.50
C LEU A 131 3.61 -10.00 3.70
N GLN A 132 4.04 -11.17 3.20
CA GLN A 132 3.16 -12.11 2.51
C GLN A 132 2.15 -12.74 3.48
N ASP A 133 2.58 -13.15 4.69
CA ASP A 133 1.69 -13.67 5.72
C ASP A 133 0.54 -12.68 6.01
N ALA A 134 0.89 -11.39 6.12
CA ALA A 134 -0.08 -10.32 6.34
C ALA A 134 -1.02 -10.14 5.12
N ASP A 135 -0.49 -10.15 3.89
CA ASP A 135 -1.32 -10.02 2.67
C ASP A 135 -2.26 -11.22 2.50
N ASP A 136 -1.79 -12.43 2.80
CA ASP A 136 -2.58 -13.67 2.70
C ASP A 136 -3.78 -13.64 3.66
N VAL A 137 -3.58 -13.16 4.88
CA VAL A 137 -4.66 -12.97 5.85
C VAL A 137 -5.67 -11.91 5.37
N LEU A 138 -5.20 -10.79 4.81
CA LEU A 138 -6.08 -9.78 4.23
C LEU A 138 -6.86 -10.35 3.03
N HIS A 139 -6.20 -11.15 2.18
CA HIS A 139 -6.84 -11.81 1.06
C HIS A 139 -7.91 -12.79 1.53
N ALA A 140 -7.62 -13.61 2.55
CA ALA A 140 -8.58 -14.54 3.14
C ALA A 140 -9.81 -13.83 3.71
N LEU A 141 -9.63 -12.71 4.42
CA LEU A 141 -10.73 -11.87 4.90
C LEU A 141 -11.59 -11.35 3.75
N ALA A 142 -10.96 -10.89 2.68
CA ALA A 142 -11.66 -10.39 1.51
C ALA A 142 -12.41 -11.51 0.76
N ALA A 143 -11.81 -12.69 0.64
CA ALA A 143 -12.43 -13.85 -0.02
C ALA A 143 -13.71 -14.29 0.69
N GLY A 144 -13.76 -14.16 2.02
CA GLY A 144 -14.95 -14.39 2.85
C GLY A 144 -16.06 -13.36 2.72
N ASN A 145 -15.80 -12.23 2.06
CA ASN A 145 -16.77 -11.16 1.93
C ASN A 145 -17.50 -11.21 0.58
N ARG A 146 -18.82 -11.30 0.61
CA ARG A 146 -19.66 -11.37 -0.59
C ARG A 146 -19.53 -10.15 -1.53
N PHE A 147 -19.09 -9.01 -1.02
CA PHE A 147 -18.94 -7.77 -1.78
C PHE A 147 -17.56 -7.62 -2.44
N SER A 148 -16.60 -8.46 -2.09
CA SER A 148 -15.31 -8.51 -2.80
C SER A 148 -15.48 -8.95 -4.26
N ALA A 149 -14.50 -8.63 -5.08
CA ALA A 149 -14.47 -9.02 -6.49
C ALA A 149 -14.62 -10.54 -6.63
N ARG A 150 -15.23 -11.00 -7.73
CA ARG A 150 -15.42 -12.43 -7.99
C ARG A 150 -14.09 -13.20 -8.00
N SER A 151 -13.04 -12.62 -8.59
CA SER A 151 -11.69 -13.20 -8.61
C SER A 151 -11.12 -13.43 -7.21
N VAL A 152 -11.42 -12.53 -6.26
CA VAL A 152 -10.99 -12.66 -4.86
C VAL A 152 -11.83 -13.71 -4.12
N ARG A 153 -13.14 -13.79 -4.38
CA ARG A 153 -14.03 -14.76 -3.70
C ARG A 153 -13.82 -16.20 -4.14
N GLN A 154 -13.18 -16.44 -5.29
CA GLN A 154 -12.91 -17.79 -5.80
C GLN A 154 -11.92 -18.57 -4.92
N SER A 155 -11.06 -17.87 -4.17
CA SER A 155 -10.13 -18.46 -3.20
C SER A 155 -10.73 -18.63 -1.80
N PHE A 156 -12.06 -18.51 -1.65
CA PHE A 156 -12.72 -18.59 -0.35
C PHE A 156 -12.40 -19.91 0.38
N LEU A 157 -11.99 -19.76 1.64
CA LEU A 157 -11.82 -20.83 2.61
C LEU A 157 -12.94 -20.76 3.65
N SER A 158 -13.18 -21.85 4.38
CA SER A 158 -14.18 -21.85 5.46
C SER A 158 -13.87 -20.79 6.52
N SER A 159 -14.90 -20.23 7.18
CA SER A 159 -14.71 -19.22 8.23
C SER A 159 -13.81 -19.69 9.36
N ALA A 160 -13.83 -20.98 9.70
CA ALA A 160 -12.95 -21.55 10.71
C ALA A 160 -11.47 -21.52 10.26
N SER A 161 -11.20 -21.76 8.98
CA SER A 161 -9.86 -21.63 8.41
C SER A 161 -9.37 -20.19 8.43
N ILE A 162 -10.25 -19.23 8.11
CA ILE A 162 -9.93 -17.79 8.14
C ILE A 162 -9.57 -17.37 9.57
N ASP A 163 -10.44 -17.67 10.56
CA ASP A 163 -10.21 -17.31 11.96
C ASP A 163 -8.91 -17.95 12.50
N SER A 164 -8.57 -19.17 12.06
CA SER A 164 -7.30 -19.84 12.40
C SER A 164 -6.08 -19.15 11.80
N SER A 165 -6.11 -18.77 10.52
CA SER A 165 -5.01 -18.07 9.86
C SER A 165 -4.79 -16.68 10.47
N LEU A 166 -5.88 -15.97 10.80
CA LEU A 166 -5.79 -14.70 11.52
C LEU A 166 -5.17 -14.90 12.91
N SER A 167 -5.64 -15.90 13.66
CA SER A 167 -5.13 -16.21 14.99
C SER A 167 -3.63 -16.48 14.94
N ASP A 168 -3.16 -17.32 14.01
CA ASP A 168 -1.74 -17.61 13.82
C ASP A 168 -0.91 -16.34 13.61
N VAL A 169 -1.32 -15.47 12.69
CA VAL A 169 -0.59 -14.23 12.42
C VAL A 169 -0.61 -13.30 13.63
N PHE A 170 -1.78 -13.03 14.22
CA PHE A 170 -1.87 -12.14 15.38
C PHE A 170 -1.11 -12.64 16.61
N MET A 171 -0.98 -13.95 16.77
CA MET A 171 -0.21 -14.55 17.88
C MET A 171 1.32 -14.44 17.68
N ARG A 172 1.78 -14.06 16.48
CA ARG A 172 3.20 -13.89 16.16
C ARG A 172 3.63 -12.44 16.00
N LEU A 173 2.70 -11.48 16.00
CA LEU A 173 3.00 -10.07 15.79
C LEU A 173 3.62 -9.44 17.03
N HIS A 174 4.61 -8.58 16.80
CA HIS A 174 5.02 -7.61 17.81
C HIS A 174 3.88 -6.60 18.06
N PRO A 175 3.72 -6.03 19.28
CA PRO A 175 2.62 -5.11 19.58
C PRO A 175 2.47 -3.93 18.61
N VAL A 176 3.59 -3.36 18.14
CA VAL A 176 3.59 -2.29 17.12
C VAL A 176 3.05 -2.79 15.78
N GLU A 177 3.44 -4.00 15.38
CA GLU A 177 2.96 -4.59 14.12
C GLU A 177 1.45 -4.90 14.19
N ALA A 178 0.96 -5.33 15.36
CA ALA A 178 -0.47 -5.56 15.58
C ALA A 178 -1.29 -4.28 15.44
N LYS A 179 -0.81 -3.13 15.96
CA LYS A 179 -1.44 -1.82 15.70
C LYS A 179 -1.58 -1.57 14.21
N TRP A 180 -0.49 -1.71 13.47
CA TRP A 180 -0.48 -1.40 12.04
C TRP A 180 -1.27 -2.39 11.20
N LEU A 181 -1.35 -3.67 11.60
CA LEU A 181 -2.22 -4.63 10.93
C LEU A 181 -3.70 -4.29 11.15
N VAL A 182 -4.10 -3.88 12.36
CA VAL A 182 -5.47 -3.42 12.63
C VAL A 182 -5.83 -2.23 11.75
N ARG A 183 -4.95 -1.23 11.68
CA ARG A 183 -5.11 -0.05 10.82
C ARG A 183 -5.14 -0.41 9.33
N LEU A 184 -4.34 -1.37 8.90
CA LEU A 184 -4.33 -1.91 7.53
C LEU A 184 -5.63 -2.64 7.19
N ILE A 185 -6.19 -3.46 8.09
CA ILE A 185 -7.50 -4.09 7.95
C ILE A 185 -8.60 -3.02 7.84
N LEU A 186 -8.54 -1.96 8.66
CA LEU A 186 -9.52 -0.86 8.59
C LEU A 186 -9.27 0.07 7.39
N LYS A 187 -8.16 -0.10 6.66
CA LYS A 187 -7.69 0.75 5.56
C LYS A 187 -7.55 2.23 5.94
N ASP A 188 -7.20 2.47 7.20
CA ASP A 188 -7.01 3.79 7.76
C ASP A 188 -5.72 3.87 8.57
N PHE A 189 -4.78 4.68 8.10
CA PHE A 189 -3.49 4.91 8.74
C PHE A 189 -3.45 6.23 9.51
N ALA A 190 -4.59 6.89 9.71
CA ALA A 190 -4.63 8.15 10.44
C ALA A 190 -3.85 8.05 11.77
N PRO A 191 -3.01 9.06 12.08
CA PRO A 191 -2.88 10.35 11.38
C PRO A 191 -1.88 10.34 10.21
N VAL A 192 -1.23 9.21 9.91
CA VAL A 192 -0.26 9.09 8.82
C VAL A 192 -0.94 9.24 7.46
N SER A 193 -0.43 10.17 6.64
CA SER A 193 -0.84 10.36 5.25
C SER A 193 0.28 9.95 4.31
N LEU A 194 -0.05 9.09 3.34
CA LEU A 194 0.89 8.55 2.36
C LEU A 194 0.71 9.23 1.02
N ASN A 195 1.81 9.74 0.45
CA ASN A 195 1.80 10.23 -0.92
C ASN A 195 1.93 9.06 -1.89
N GLU A 196 0.81 8.72 -2.52
CA GLU A 196 0.71 7.61 -3.46
C GLU A 196 1.73 7.65 -4.59
N ARG A 197 1.89 8.81 -5.24
CA ARG A 197 2.84 8.95 -6.35
C ARG A 197 4.28 8.71 -5.89
N SER A 198 4.65 9.23 -4.71
CA SER A 198 5.96 9.00 -4.13
C SER A 198 6.19 7.52 -3.79
N ILE A 199 5.20 6.84 -3.19
CA ILE A 199 5.30 5.39 -2.91
C ILE A 199 5.53 4.60 -4.20
N LEU A 200 4.70 4.82 -5.22
CA LEU A 200 4.81 4.14 -6.51
C LEU A 200 6.17 4.38 -7.16
N ALA A 201 6.59 5.64 -7.27
CA ALA A 201 7.86 6.01 -7.87
C ALA A 201 9.08 5.49 -7.10
N SER A 202 8.96 5.35 -5.77
CA SER A 202 10.02 4.81 -4.90
C SER A 202 10.13 3.28 -4.97
N VAL A 203 9.06 2.57 -5.34
CA VAL A 203 9.11 1.13 -5.63
C VAL A 203 9.69 0.88 -7.02
N HIS A 204 9.17 1.55 -8.05
CA HIS A 204 9.68 1.47 -9.41
C HIS A 204 9.29 2.72 -10.21
N PHE A 205 10.23 3.35 -10.92
CA PHE A 205 9.98 4.64 -11.56
C PHE A 205 8.86 4.66 -12.61
N LEU A 206 8.56 3.50 -13.24
CA LEU A 206 7.44 3.32 -14.18
C LEU A 206 6.08 3.03 -13.53
N LEU A 207 6.02 2.69 -12.22
CA LEU A 207 4.75 2.33 -11.57
C LEU A 207 3.68 3.44 -11.60
N PRO A 208 4.00 4.73 -11.40
CA PRO A 208 3.00 5.79 -11.50
C PRO A 208 2.25 5.76 -12.84
N ASP A 209 2.95 5.48 -13.93
CA ASP A 209 2.37 5.41 -15.28
C ASP A 209 1.59 4.12 -15.50
N LEU A 210 2.14 2.98 -15.06
CA LEU A 210 1.50 1.67 -15.23
C LEU A 210 0.16 1.66 -14.52
N ILE A 211 0.13 2.13 -13.27
CA ILE A 211 -1.11 2.20 -12.52
C ILE A 211 -2.08 3.21 -13.12
N GLY A 212 -1.58 4.34 -13.63
CA GLY A 212 -2.41 5.31 -14.34
C GLY A 212 -3.12 4.77 -15.59
N MET A 213 -2.60 3.69 -16.19
CA MET A 213 -3.13 3.06 -17.41
C MET A 213 -3.88 1.75 -17.17
N GLN A 214 -3.54 1.00 -16.11
CA GLN A 214 -4.07 -0.34 -15.85
C GLN A 214 -4.99 -0.41 -14.63
N ASP A 215 -4.89 0.54 -13.68
CA ASP A 215 -5.66 0.58 -12.41
C ASP A 215 -5.69 -0.77 -11.64
N SER A 216 -4.60 -1.55 -11.74
CA SER A 216 -4.42 -2.83 -11.04
C SER A 216 -2.97 -3.00 -10.63
N PHE A 217 -2.74 -3.37 -9.37
CA PHE A 217 -1.38 -3.67 -8.88
C PHE A 217 -0.86 -4.96 -9.50
N GLU A 218 -1.70 -5.99 -9.62
CA GLU A 218 -1.34 -7.27 -10.22
C GLU A 218 -0.83 -7.08 -11.65
N ASN A 219 -1.62 -6.42 -12.51
CA ASN A 219 -1.24 -6.21 -13.90
C ASN A 219 0.04 -5.36 -14.02
N ALA A 220 0.20 -4.34 -13.17
CA ALA A 220 1.36 -3.48 -13.21
C ALA A 220 2.62 -4.21 -12.75
N CYS A 221 2.55 -4.97 -11.67
CA CYS A 221 3.65 -5.80 -11.17
C CYS A 221 4.03 -6.89 -12.19
N ALA A 222 3.04 -7.55 -12.81
CA ALA A 222 3.28 -8.52 -13.88
C ALA A 222 4.00 -7.88 -15.06
N ALA A 223 3.57 -6.70 -15.50
CA ALA A 223 4.20 -5.96 -16.59
C ALA A 223 5.65 -5.57 -16.25
N LEU A 224 5.96 -5.21 -15.00
CA LEU A 224 7.33 -4.93 -14.57
C LEU A 224 8.24 -6.16 -14.66
N LYS A 225 7.73 -7.35 -14.32
CA LYS A 225 8.53 -8.59 -14.36
C LYS A 225 8.62 -9.22 -15.75
N THR A 226 7.76 -8.80 -16.69
CA THR A 226 7.72 -9.33 -18.06
C THR A 226 8.19 -8.29 -19.07
N THR A 227 7.32 -7.36 -19.45
CA THR A 227 7.57 -6.35 -20.49
C THR A 227 8.69 -5.37 -20.13
N PHE A 228 8.83 -5.03 -18.86
CA PHE A 228 9.79 -4.01 -18.39
C PHE A 228 10.92 -4.59 -17.52
N ALA A 229 11.20 -5.89 -17.63
CA ALA A 229 12.19 -6.58 -16.79
C ALA A 229 13.60 -5.98 -16.88
N ASP A 230 13.96 -5.46 -18.06
CA ASP A 230 15.27 -4.84 -18.33
C ASP A 230 15.40 -3.41 -17.79
N TYR A 231 14.31 -2.82 -17.31
CA TYR A 231 14.34 -1.46 -16.75
C TYR A 231 14.73 -1.51 -15.27
N PRO A 232 15.68 -0.67 -14.82
CA PRO A 232 16.02 -0.61 -13.41
C PRO A 232 14.88 0.04 -12.61
N SER A 233 14.61 -0.45 -11.39
CA SER A 233 13.61 0.17 -10.52
C SER A 233 13.88 1.64 -10.22
N ARG A 234 15.16 2.01 -10.11
CA ARG A 234 15.64 3.34 -9.73
C ARG A 234 16.75 3.81 -10.68
N PRO A 235 16.39 4.29 -11.89
CA PRO A 235 17.37 4.85 -12.81
C PRO A 235 17.98 6.14 -12.25
N ASP A 236 19.18 6.46 -12.73
CA ASP A 236 19.81 7.73 -12.44
C ASP A 236 18.90 8.89 -12.88
N PRO A 237 18.95 10.05 -12.18
CA PRO A 237 18.05 11.16 -12.48
C PRO A 237 18.14 11.69 -13.92
N GLN A 238 19.29 11.53 -14.59
CA GLN A 238 19.53 12.07 -15.93
C GLN A 238 18.90 11.18 -17.00
N SER A 239 19.01 9.85 -16.87
CA SER A 239 18.44 8.89 -17.83
C SER A 239 16.95 8.62 -17.60
N ARG A 240 16.42 8.87 -16.39
CA ARG A 240 15.04 8.52 -16.00
C ARG A 240 13.99 8.96 -17.02
N ASN A 241 14.09 10.20 -17.51
CA ASN A 241 13.13 10.73 -18.48
C ASN A 241 13.24 10.04 -19.84
N ILE A 242 14.46 9.75 -20.29
CA ILE A 242 14.72 9.06 -21.54
C ILE A 242 14.19 7.62 -21.46
N LEU A 243 14.54 6.88 -20.40
CA LEU A 243 14.06 5.51 -20.18
C LEU A 243 12.54 5.45 -20.11
N ARG A 244 11.91 6.41 -19.42
CA ARG A 244 10.46 6.53 -19.39
C ARG A 244 9.88 6.73 -20.79
N GLN A 245 10.42 7.66 -21.58
CA GLN A 245 9.97 7.89 -22.96
C GLN A 245 10.15 6.66 -23.86
N THR A 246 11.26 5.95 -23.72
CA THR A 246 11.51 4.69 -24.45
C THR A 246 10.54 3.59 -24.05
N ALA A 247 10.12 3.54 -22.79
CA ALA A 247 9.17 2.54 -22.29
C ALA A 247 7.73 2.80 -22.77
N LEU A 248 7.33 4.07 -22.95
CA LEU A 248 5.93 4.47 -23.24
C LEU A 248 5.24 3.67 -24.36
N PRO A 249 5.86 3.39 -25.53
CA PRO A 249 5.21 2.64 -26.60
C PRO A 249 4.81 1.21 -26.21
N SER A 250 5.48 0.63 -25.20
CA SER A 250 5.22 -0.73 -24.71
C SER A 250 4.10 -0.79 -23.65
N PHE A 251 3.57 0.35 -23.21
CA PHE A 251 2.47 0.37 -22.25
C PHE A 251 1.17 -0.12 -22.90
N ARG A 252 0.51 -1.05 -22.22
CA ARG A 252 -0.79 -1.59 -22.65
C ARG A 252 -1.88 -1.07 -21.70
N PRO A 253 -2.83 -0.24 -22.18
CA PRO A 253 -3.98 0.13 -21.38
C PRO A 253 -4.90 -1.09 -21.20
N THR A 254 -5.53 -1.19 -20.03
CA THR A 254 -6.53 -2.25 -19.79
C THR A 254 -7.90 -1.78 -20.29
N PRO A 255 -8.59 -2.52 -21.18
CA PRO A 255 -9.92 -2.14 -21.65
C PRO A 255 -10.89 -1.89 -20.48
N GLY A 256 -11.65 -0.79 -20.55
CA GLY A 256 -12.60 -0.41 -19.49
C GLY A 256 -11.98 0.36 -18.31
N VAL A 257 -10.65 0.52 -18.27
CA VAL A 257 -9.98 1.39 -17.30
C VAL A 257 -9.80 2.78 -17.88
N LYS A 258 -10.23 3.80 -17.14
CA LYS A 258 -10.01 5.20 -17.53
C LYS A 258 -8.52 5.51 -17.40
N VAL A 259 -7.87 5.77 -18.53
CA VAL A 259 -6.49 6.26 -18.54
C VAL A 259 -6.43 7.61 -17.82
N SER A 260 -5.55 7.71 -16.83
CA SER A 260 -5.34 8.94 -16.06
C SER A 260 -4.87 10.07 -16.97
N ARG A 261 -5.42 11.28 -16.76
CA ARG A 261 -5.03 12.46 -17.53
C ARG A 261 -3.58 12.84 -17.14
N PRO A 262 -2.71 13.18 -18.11
CA PRO A 262 -1.41 13.76 -17.77
C PRO A 262 -1.62 15.02 -16.91
N GLU A 263 -0.82 15.18 -15.86
CA GLU A 263 -0.72 16.46 -15.15
C GLU A 263 -0.17 17.50 -16.13
N TYR A 264 -1.01 18.44 -16.55
CA TYR A 264 -0.53 19.59 -17.30
C TYR A 264 0.00 20.60 -16.26
N THR A 265 1.29 20.91 -16.32
CA THR A 265 1.77 22.14 -15.70
C THR A 265 1.43 23.24 -16.69
N LYS A 266 0.49 24.13 -16.35
CA LYS A 266 0.31 25.38 -17.09
C LYS A 266 1.67 26.08 -17.08
N ALA A 267 2.28 26.23 -18.25
CA ALA A 267 3.42 27.12 -18.38
C ALA A 267 2.90 28.53 -18.08
N SER A 268 3.13 29.00 -16.86
CA SER A 268 3.02 30.42 -16.53
C SER A 268 3.94 31.14 -17.52
N GLY A 269 3.34 31.91 -18.43
CA GLY A 269 4.01 32.45 -19.60
C GLY A 269 5.29 33.19 -19.24
N TRP A 270 6.29 33.08 -20.12
CA TRP A 270 7.38 34.04 -20.42
C TRP A 270 8.57 33.27 -21.02
N TRP A 271 8.41 32.64 -22.20
CA TRP A 271 9.54 32.33 -23.09
C TRP A 271 9.05 32.40 -24.55
N LYS A 272 9.51 33.43 -25.27
CA LYS A 272 9.45 33.52 -26.72
C LYS A 272 10.53 32.60 -27.30
N GLY A 273 10.14 31.80 -28.31
CA GLY A 273 11.06 31.25 -29.30
C GLY A 273 11.32 29.74 -29.19
N ASN A 274 10.78 29.01 -30.17
CA ASN A 274 11.15 27.65 -30.58
C ASN A 274 10.80 26.48 -29.65
N MET A 275 9.51 26.14 -29.55
CA MET A 275 9.09 24.75 -29.37
C MET A 275 7.70 24.50 -29.95
N MET A 276 7.57 24.63 -31.27
CA MET A 276 6.30 24.40 -31.98
C MET A 276 6.36 23.19 -32.93
N GLU A 277 7.08 22.13 -32.55
CA GLU A 277 7.11 20.87 -33.33
C GLU A 277 6.59 19.63 -32.59
N ASN A 278 6.37 19.66 -31.27
CA ASN A 278 5.99 18.45 -30.52
C ASN A 278 4.50 18.34 -30.15
N ILE A 279 3.65 19.27 -30.58
CA ILE A 279 2.22 19.28 -30.20
C ILE A 279 1.30 18.63 -31.25
N VAL A 280 1.74 18.47 -32.50
CA VAL A 280 0.89 17.91 -33.58
C VAL A 280 0.83 16.37 -33.56
N ARG A 281 1.72 15.68 -32.84
CA ARG A 281 1.79 14.20 -32.87
C ARG A 281 0.80 13.47 -31.94
N TYR A 282 0.10 14.18 -31.06
CA TYR A 282 -0.83 13.58 -30.09
C TYR A 282 -2.30 13.50 -30.55
N MET A 283 -2.63 13.88 -31.80
CA MET A 283 -4.01 13.84 -32.32
C MET A 283 -4.26 12.94 -33.54
N LEU A 284 -3.27 12.18 -34.04
CA LEU A 284 -3.42 11.40 -35.29
C LEU A 284 -2.99 9.92 -35.20
N ILE A 285 -3.45 9.19 -34.18
CA ILE A 285 -3.44 7.72 -34.24
C ILE A 285 -4.79 7.18 -33.74
N LEU A 286 -5.78 7.23 -34.62
CA LEU A 286 -6.90 6.28 -34.67
C LEU A 286 -6.87 5.68 -36.08
N PRO A 287 -6.71 4.36 -36.25
CA PRO A 287 -6.97 3.75 -37.55
C PRO A 287 -8.49 3.65 -37.76
N GLU A 288 -8.97 4.25 -38.83
CA GLU A 288 -10.31 4.03 -39.36
C GLU A 288 -10.49 2.56 -39.72
N VAL A 289 -11.58 1.98 -39.22
CA VAL A 289 -12.10 0.67 -39.62
C VAL A 289 -12.77 0.87 -40.99
N MET A 290 -12.18 0.23 -42.00
CA MET A 290 -12.73 0.13 -43.36
C MET A 290 -14.08 -0.59 -43.36
N ILE A 291 -15.12 0.09 -43.82
CA ILE A 291 -16.34 -0.53 -44.37
C ILE A 291 -16.26 -0.31 -45.89
N GLY A 292 -16.25 -1.40 -46.64
CA GLY A 292 -16.21 -1.47 -48.09
C GLY A 292 -15.91 -2.89 -48.54
#